data_AF-A0A060W433-F1
#
_entry.id   AF-A0A060W433-F1
#
_cell.length_a   1.000
_cell.length_b   1.000
_cell.length_c   1.000
_cell.angle_alpha   90.00
_cell.angle_beta   90.00
_cell.angle_gamma   90.00
#
_symmetry.space_group_name_H-M   'P 1'
#
loop_
_entity.id
_entity.type
_entity.pdbx_description
1 polymer ?
#
loop_
_entity_poly.entity_id
_entity_poly.type
_entity_poly.pdbx_seq_one_letter_code
_entity_poly.pdbx_strand_id
1 'polypeptide(L)' 'MAKTKELSKDVRDKIVDLHKAGMGYKTIAKQLGEKVTTVGAIIRKWKNTK' A
#
# COMPACT_ATOMS: atom_id res chain seq x y z
N MET A 1 -4.79 22.74 9.71
CA MET A 1 -4.51 21.29 9.82
C MET A 1 -4.96 20.64 8.53
N ALA A 2 -4.01 20.25 7.68
CA ALA A 2 -4.33 19.64 6.39
C ALA A 2 -4.98 18.28 6.63
N LYS A 3 -6.23 18.12 6.17
CA LYS A 3 -6.88 16.81 6.03
C LYS A 3 -6.02 16.01 5.04
N THR A 4 -5.03 15.30 5.54
CA THR A 4 -4.34 14.27 4.77
C THR A 4 -5.42 13.33 4.29
N LYS A 5 -5.60 13.27 2.97
CA LYS A 5 -6.44 12.28 2.30
C LYS A 5 -5.78 10.94 2.55
N GLU A 6 -5.97 10.43 3.75
CA GLU A 6 -5.43 9.15 4.16
C GLU A 6 -6.10 8.13 3.26
N LEU A 7 -5.28 7.41 2.49
CA LEU A 7 -5.70 6.13 1.93
C LEU A 7 -6.37 5.36 3.08
N SER A 8 -7.64 4.98 2.86
CA SER A 8 -8.41 4.24 3.85
C SER A 8 -7.59 3.05 4.33
N LYS A 9 -7.72 2.72 5.62
CA LYS A 9 -7.03 1.56 6.21
C LYS A 9 -7.21 0.32 5.35
N ASP A 10 -8.41 0.13 4.80
CA ASP A 10 -8.75 -0.93 3.84
C ASP A 10 -7.81 -1.03 2.63
N VAL A 11 -7.38 0.11 2.06
CA VAL A 11 -6.47 0.10 0.90
C VAL A 11 -5.06 -0.26 1.36
N ARG A 12 -4.64 0.21 2.54
CA ARG A 12 -3.32 -0.13 3.10
C ARG A 12 -3.25 -1.61 3.47
N ASP A 13 -4.28 -2.15 4.10
CA ASP A 13 -4.37 -3.57 4.47
C ASP A 13 -4.40 -4.46 3.22
N LYS A 14 -5.20 -4.12 2.19
CA LYS A 14 -5.18 -4.83 0.91
C LYS A 14 -3.79 -4.84 0.25
N ILE A 15 -3.05 -3.72 0.30
CA ILE A 15 -1.67 -3.67 -0.21
C ILE A 15 -0.77 -4.63 0.54
N VAL A 16 -0.86 -4.66 1.87
CA VAL A 16 -0.07 -5.53 2.73
C VAL A 16 -0.42 -7.00 2.49
N ASP A 17 -1.70 -7.35 2.34
CA ASP A 17 -2.13 -8.72 2.07
C ASP A 17 -1.69 -9.22 0.69
N LEU A 18 -1.83 -8.39 -0.35
CA LEU A 18 -1.34 -8.74 -1.68
C LEU A 18 0.20 -8.87 -1.69
N HIS A 19 0.90 -8.05 -0.92
CA HIS A 19 2.35 -8.18 -0.75
C HIS A 19 2.75 -9.45 0.01
N LYS A 20 2.02 -9.81 1.07
CA LYS A 20 2.20 -11.09 1.80
C LYS A 20 1.92 -12.30 0.90
N ALA A 21 0.98 -12.19 -0.03
CA ALA A 21 0.70 -13.19 -1.05
C ALA A 21 1.80 -13.32 -2.12
N GLY A 22 2.86 -12.51 -2.06
CA GLY A 22 3.99 -12.54 -2.99
C GLY A 22 3.73 -11.79 -4.30
N MET A 23 2.67 -10.98 -4.38
CA MET A 23 2.46 -10.16 -5.58
C MET A 23 3.51 -9.05 -5.69
N GLY A 24 4.00 -8.84 -6.91
CA GLY A 24 4.94 -7.77 -7.22
C GLY A 24 4.30 -6.39 -7.12
N TYR A 25 5.11 -5.38 -6.81
CA TYR A 25 4.66 -3.99 -6.62
C TYR A 25 3.86 -3.42 -7.82
N LYS A 26 4.26 -3.77 -9.06
CA LYS A 26 3.54 -3.33 -10.29
C LYS A 26 2.15 -3.96 -10.40
N THR A 27 1.99 -5.22 -10.00
CA THR A 27 0.71 -5.93 -10.04
C THR A 27 -0.26 -5.34 -9.02
N ILE A 28 0.22 -5.11 -7.79
CA ILE A 28 -0.57 -4.51 -6.71
C ILE A 28 -1.02 -3.09 -7.10
N ALA A 29 -0.12 -2.30 -7.66
CA ALA A 29 -0.42 -0.96 -8.18
C ALA A 29 -1.51 -0.99 -9.26
N LYS A 30 -1.39 -1.89 -10.25
CA LYS A 30 -2.40 -2.03 -11.32
C LYS A 30 -3.74 -2.50 -10.79
N GLN A 31 -3.75 -3.44 -9.85
CA GLN A 31 -4.97 -4.01 -9.28
C GLN A 31 -5.74 -3.01 -8.41
N LEU A 32 -5.03 -2.13 -7.71
CA LEU A 32 -5.63 -1.12 -6.85
C LEU A 32 -5.82 0.24 -7.54
N GLY A 33 -5.34 0.38 -8.78
CA GLY A 33 -5.31 1.67 -9.50
C GLY A 33 -4.39 2.71 -8.84
N GLU A 34 -3.47 2.25 -7.98
CA GLU A 34 -2.57 3.10 -7.20
C GLU A 34 -1.20 3.20 -7.86
N LYS A 35 -0.45 4.25 -7.52
CA LYS A 35 0.94 4.38 -7.99
C LYS A 35 1.83 3.35 -7.27
N VAL A 36 2.77 2.77 -8.01
CA VAL A 36 3.79 1.84 -7.46
C VAL A 36 4.56 2.48 -6.29
N THR A 37 4.80 3.79 -6.35
CA THR A 37 5.45 4.56 -5.29
C THR A 37 4.63 4.58 -3.99
N THR A 38 3.30 4.66 -4.09
CA THR A 38 2.37 4.60 -2.96
C THR A 38 2.41 3.22 -2.30
N VAL A 39 2.35 2.16 -3.10
CA VAL A 39 2.44 0.76 -2.65
C VAL A 39 3.76 0.53 -1.89
N GLY A 40 4.88 0.98 -2.46
CA GLY A 40 6.20 0.88 -1.82
C GLY A 40 6.29 1.67 -0.50
N ALA A 41 5.74 2.88 -0.44
CA ALA A 41 5.72 3.69 0.78
C ALA A 41 4.90 3.02 1.90
N ILE A 42 3.78 2.39 1.56
CA ILE A 42 2.92 1.67 2.52
C ILE A 42 3.64 0.44 3.06
N ILE A 43 4.23 -0.37 2.18
CA ILE A 43 4.99 -1.57 2.61
C ILE A 43 6.20 -1.19 3.46
N ARG A 44 6.90 -0.10 3.11
CA ARG A 44 8.02 0.42 3.91
C ARG A 44 7.56 0.89 5.30
N LYS A 45 6.43 1.60 5.39
CA LYS A 45 5.82 1.96 6.68
C LYS A 45 5.43 0.72 7.48
N TRP A 46 4.75 -0.25 6.86
CA TRP A 46 4.36 -1.50 7.50
C TRP A 46 5.56 -2.24 8.10
N LYS A 47 6.69 -2.33 7.38
CA LYS A 47 7.94 -2.93 7.89
C LYS A 47 8.54 -2.19 9.10
N ASN A 48 8.41 -0.86 9.16
CA ASN A 48 8.93 -0.03 10.26
C ASN A 48 7.98 0.10 11.45
N THR A 49 6.72 -0.35 11.33
CA THR A 49 5.75 -0.33 12.44
C THR A 49 5.77 -1.64 13.24
N LYS A 50 6.80 -2.46 13.03
CA LYS A 50 7.04 -3.72 13.74
C LYS A 50 7.98 -3.50 14.93
#